data_AF-A0A922WN81-F1
#
_entry.id   AF-A0A922WN81-F1
#
_cell.length_a   1.000
_cell.length_b   1.000
_cell.length_c   1.000
_cell.angle_alpha   90.00
_cell.angle_beta   90.00
_cell.angle_gamma   90.00
#
_symmetry.space_group_name_H-M   'P 1'
#
loop_
_entity.id
_entity.type
_entity.pdbx_description
1 polymer ?
#
loop_
_entity_poly.entity_id
_entity_poly.type
_entity_poly.pdbx_seq_one_letter_code
_entity_poly.pdbx_strand_id
1 'polypeptide(L)'
;MSGAEGAAFGAAANNNNQPAMSGAAGYAATRDSFDHSNLYSPGWHGDNQGAWAAPRWQANAAYNNSTHAAVAAHCGYNAGAAVSYGYGDNVNYENEAVVVNGQVVGSAPAFSQQAADLANTGRNTETTPADEWLPLGVFALVPSEGQQPQLTVQLAINKQGILRGNYTELVSDHTQLIHGMVNKETQRAAWTVGDTEAFYMEAGLKNLTAGDAPVLIHRRGRTERWVLVTLPQPQSGSNAPDGTGTGN
;
A
#
# COMPACT_ATOMS: atom_id res chain seq x y z
N MET A 1 -12.68 31.65 31.57
CA MET A 1 -13.37 31.05 30.40
C MET A 1 -12.55 29.86 29.97
N SER A 2 -13.14 28.67 30.07
CA SER A 2 -12.48 27.36 30.10
C SER A 2 -12.15 26.87 28.69
N GLY A 3 -10.95 26.33 28.50
CA GLY A 3 -10.41 25.83 27.22
C GLY A 3 -11.09 24.58 26.64
N ALA A 4 -12.35 24.32 27.00
CA ALA A 4 -13.14 23.18 26.50
C ALA A 4 -13.85 23.50 25.17
N GLU A 5 -14.08 24.77 24.83
CA GLU A 5 -14.84 25.15 23.63
C GLU A 5 -13.98 25.22 22.36
N GLY A 6 -12.65 25.30 22.50
CA GLY A 6 -11.72 25.27 21.36
C GLY A 6 -11.43 23.88 20.80
N ALA A 7 -11.62 22.82 21.60
CA ALA A 7 -11.36 21.44 21.19
C ALA A 7 -12.50 20.82 20.37
N ALA A 8 -13.74 21.27 20.58
CA ALA A 8 -14.91 20.74 19.89
C ALA A 8 -14.99 21.19 18.41
N PHE A 9 -14.51 22.40 18.09
CA PHE A 9 -14.50 22.91 16.71
C PHE A 9 -13.35 22.33 15.86
N GLY A 10 -12.28 21.81 16.47
CA GLY A 10 -11.18 21.15 15.77
C GLY A 10 -11.49 19.71 15.34
N ALA A 11 -12.33 19.00 16.09
CA ALA A 11 -12.70 17.62 15.80
C ALA A 11 -13.73 17.51 14.65
N ALA A 12 -14.66 18.45 14.53
CA ALA A 12 -15.69 18.43 13.50
C ALA A 12 -15.16 18.77 12.09
N ALA A 13 -14.12 19.61 11.97
CA ALA A 13 -13.56 20.01 10.68
C ALA A 13 -12.70 18.90 10.02
N ASN A 14 -12.17 17.94 10.80
CA ASN A 14 -11.31 16.87 10.30
C ASN A 14 -12.05 15.66 9.71
N ASN A 15 -13.38 15.58 9.85
CA ASN A 15 -14.16 14.44 9.33
C ASN A 15 -14.62 14.59 7.88
N ASN A 16 -14.61 15.80 7.31
CA ASN A 16 -15.15 16.03 5.96
C ASN A 16 -14.17 15.76 4.81
N ASN A 17 -12.91 15.42 5.11
CA ASN A 17 -11.89 15.14 4.09
C ASN A 17 -11.22 13.76 4.28
N GLN A 18 -11.94 12.83 4.92
CA GLN A 18 -11.49 11.45 5.04
C GLN A 18 -11.71 10.76 3.68
N PRO A 19 -10.70 10.08 3.11
CA PRO A 19 -10.91 9.34 1.88
C PRO A 19 -11.96 8.26 2.12
N ALA A 20 -13.09 8.38 1.42
CA ALA A 20 -14.09 7.32 1.39
C ALA A 20 -13.57 6.19 0.50
N MET A 21 -13.73 4.95 0.95
CA MET A 21 -13.67 3.79 0.06
C MET A 21 -15.03 3.69 -0.62
N SER A 22 -15.29 4.51 -1.65
CA SER A 22 -16.55 4.51 -2.41
C SER A 22 -16.74 3.27 -3.31
N GLY A 23 -15.94 2.22 -3.10
CA GLY A 23 -15.84 1.06 -3.96
C GLY A 23 -14.97 1.33 -5.20
N ALA A 24 -14.87 0.33 -6.09
CA ALA A 24 -13.97 0.38 -7.26
C ALA A 24 -14.20 1.58 -8.20
N ALA A 25 -15.42 2.16 -8.20
CA ALA A 25 -15.80 3.27 -9.07
C ALA A 25 -15.15 4.61 -8.71
N GLY A 26 -14.89 4.90 -7.43
CA GLY A 26 -14.35 6.21 -7.02
C GLY A 26 -12.91 6.47 -7.48
N TYR A 27 -12.12 5.40 -7.64
CA TYR A 27 -10.72 5.48 -8.04
C TYR A 27 -10.47 5.03 -9.48
N ALA A 28 -11.52 4.87 -10.29
CA ALA A 28 -11.38 4.53 -11.71
C ALA A 28 -10.53 5.58 -12.46
N ALA A 29 -10.80 6.86 -12.26
CA ALA A 29 -10.03 7.95 -12.87
C ALA A 29 -8.53 7.90 -12.52
N THR A 30 -8.18 7.55 -11.28
CA THR A 30 -6.78 7.35 -10.86
C THR A 30 -6.12 6.24 -11.67
N ARG A 31 -6.79 5.10 -11.85
CA ARG A 31 -6.27 3.98 -12.66
C ARG A 31 -6.17 4.33 -14.13
N ASP A 32 -7.20 4.96 -14.68
CA ASP A 32 -7.28 5.31 -16.10
C ASP A 32 -6.24 6.38 -16.48
N SER A 33 -5.85 7.23 -15.52
CA SER A 33 -4.79 8.21 -15.69
C SER A 33 -3.37 7.66 -15.56
N PHE A 34 -3.20 6.40 -15.17
CA PHE A 34 -1.88 5.78 -15.01
C PHE A 34 -1.31 5.34 -16.37
N ASP A 35 -0.29 6.05 -16.85
CA ASP A 35 0.28 5.90 -18.19
C ASP A 35 1.72 5.37 -18.21
N HIS A 36 2.23 4.90 -17.06
CA HIS A 36 3.63 4.46 -16.92
C HIS A 36 3.80 2.99 -17.34
N SER A 37 3.66 2.73 -18.64
CA SER A 37 3.54 1.36 -19.15
C SER A 37 4.77 0.47 -18.95
N ASN A 38 5.92 1.08 -18.66
CA ASN A 38 7.18 0.39 -18.43
C ASN A 38 7.47 0.13 -16.94
N LEU A 39 6.72 0.72 -16.01
CA LEU A 39 7.03 0.67 -14.58
C LEU A 39 7.09 -0.77 -14.06
N TYR A 40 8.18 -1.12 -13.37
CA TYR A 40 8.48 -2.48 -12.86
C TYR A 40 8.60 -3.58 -13.93
N SER A 41 8.78 -3.21 -15.20
CA SER A 41 9.18 -4.14 -16.25
C SER A 41 10.68 -4.49 -16.16
N PRO A 42 11.15 -5.53 -16.87
CA PRO A 42 12.58 -5.80 -17.01
C PRO A 42 13.39 -4.60 -17.53
N GLY A 43 12.82 -3.80 -18.44
CA GLY A 43 13.47 -2.59 -18.97
C GLY A 43 13.63 -1.53 -17.89
N TRP A 44 12.55 -1.24 -17.14
CA TRP A 44 12.60 -0.28 -16.03
C TRP A 44 13.60 -0.70 -14.95
N HIS A 45 13.70 -1.99 -14.63
CA HIS A 45 14.72 -2.49 -13.70
C HIS A 45 16.15 -2.33 -14.24
N GLY A 46 16.35 -2.37 -15.57
CA GLY A 46 17.63 -2.06 -16.21
C GLY A 46 18.07 -0.61 -15.99
N ASP A 47 17.10 0.32 -16.01
CA ASP A 47 17.32 1.75 -15.77
C ASP A 47 17.38 2.07 -14.25
N ASN A 48 16.75 1.23 -13.42
CA ASN A 48 16.66 1.39 -11.97
C ASN A 48 17.41 0.26 -11.23
N GLN A 49 18.73 0.16 -11.42
CA GLN A 49 19.55 -0.93 -10.88
C GLN A 49 19.55 -1.04 -9.33
N GLY A 50 19.23 0.07 -8.64
CA GLY A 50 19.09 0.10 -7.19
C GLY A 50 17.70 -0.32 -6.68
N ALA A 51 16.73 -0.52 -7.57
CA ALA A 51 15.39 -0.95 -7.18
C ALA A 51 15.39 -2.41 -6.72
N TRP A 52 14.49 -2.71 -5.78
CA TRP A 52 14.30 -4.09 -5.35
C TRP A 52 13.70 -4.92 -6.48
N ALA A 53 14.21 -6.13 -6.68
CA ALA A 53 13.67 -7.11 -7.59
C ALA A 53 13.56 -8.48 -6.91
N ALA A 54 12.44 -9.17 -7.13
CA ALA A 54 12.27 -10.54 -6.66
C ALA A 54 13.07 -11.50 -7.55
N PRO A 55 13.91 -12.37 -6.96
CA PRO A 55 14.53 -13.45 -7.72
C PRO A 55 13.46 -14.33 -8.36
N ARG A 56 13.62 -14.65 -9.66
CA ARG A 56 12.77 -15.58 -10.44
C ARG A 56 11.37 -15.09 -10.81
N TRP A 57 11.03 -13.83 -10.54
CA TRP A 57 9.82 -13.25 -11.10
C TRP A 57 9.93 -13.14 -12.62
N GLN A 58 8.87 -13.57 -13.30
CA GLN A 58 8.71 -13.32 -14.73
C GLN A 58 8.40 -11.83 -14.96
N ALA A 59 8.53 -11.38 -16.22
CA ALA A 59 8.15 -10.03 -16.60
C ALA A 59 6.72 -9.72 -16.12
N ASN A 60 6.54 -8.53 -15.54
CA ASN A 60 5.26 -8.01 -15.05
C ASN A 60 4.63 -8.80 -13.88
N ALA A 61 5.37 -9.73 -13.24
CA ALA A 61 4.85 -10.50 -12.11
C ALA A 61 4.36 -9.62 -10.93
N ALA A 62 4.91 -8.41 -10.79
CA ALA A 62 4.47 -7.43 -9.80
C ALA A 62 2.98 -7.07 -9.90
N TYR A 63 2.38 -7.13 -11.10
CA TYR A 63 0.98 -6.80 -11.36
C TYR A 63 0.03 -8.00 -11.22
N ASN A 64 0.56 -9.20 -11.00
CA ASN A 64 -0.23 -10.43 -10.85
C ASN A 64 -0.58 -10.66 -9.38
N ASN A 65 -1.45 -9.82 -8.81
CA ASN A 65 -1.74 -9.81 -7.37
C ASN A 65 -2.15 -11.21 -6.87
N SER A 66 -1.51 -11.66 -5.79
CA SER A 66 -1.85 -12.92 -5.14
C SER A 66 -3.13 -12.79 -4.33
N THR A 67 -3.99 -13.80 -4.38
CA THR A 67 -5.17 -13.84 -3.52
C THR A 67 -4.77 -13.95 -2.05
N HIS A 68 -5.64 -13.49 -1.15
CA HIS A 68 -5.44 -13.64 0.29
C HIS A 68 -5.14 -15.09 0.70
N ALA A 69 -5.91 -16.04 0.14
CA ALA A 69 -5.74 -17.46 0.41
C ALA A 69 -4.36 -17.99 -0.03
N ALA A 70 -3.85 -17.55 -1.18
CA ALA A 70 -2.52 -17.93 -1.66
C ALA A 70 -1.43 -17.38 -0.73
N VAL A 71 -1.54 -16.12 -0.30
CA VAL A 71 -0.58 -15.51 0.63
C VAL A 71 -0.63 -16.20 2.00
N ALA A 72 -1.83 -16.48 2.51
CA ALA A 72 -2.01 -17.16 3.79
C ALA A 72 -1.39 -18.57 3.76
N ALA A 73 -1.59 -19.33 2.68
CA ALA A 73 -0.96 -20.62 2.49
C ALA A 73 0.58 -20.52 2.42
N HIS A 74 1.09 -19.54 1.66
CA HIS A 74 2.54 -19.31 1.50
C HIS A 74 3.24 -18.98 2.81
N CYS A 75 2.63 -18.14 3.65
CA CYS A 75 3.21 -17.68 4.90
C CYS A 75 2.84 -18.57 6.11
N GLY A 76 1.99 -19.57 5.91
CA GLY A 76 1.43 -20.40 6.99
C GLY A 76 0.58 -19.60 7.97
N TYR A 77 -0.20 -18.63 7.48
CA TYR A 77 -1.14 -17.83 8.27
C TYR A 77 -2.49 -18.52 8.38
N ASN A 78 -3.21 -18.25 9.46
CA ASN A 78 -4.59 -18.70 9.58
C ASN A 78 -5.50 -17.86 8.67
N ALA A 79 -6.03 -18.45 7.60
CA ALA A 79 -6.91 -17.76 6.66
C ALA A 79 -8.17 -17.14 7.33
N GLY A 80 -8.65 -17.74 8.43
CA GLY A 80 -9.79 -17.23 9.20
C GLY A 80 -9.46 -16.08 10.17
N ALA A 81 -8.18 -15.78 10.39
CA ALA A 81 -7.73 -14.69 11.27
C ALA A 81 -7.64 -13.33 10.56
N ALA A 82 -8.01 -13.26 9.28
CA ALA A 82 -7.88 -12.07 8.47
C ALA A 82 -8.86 -10.99 8.89
N VAL A 83 -8.35 -9.96 9.57
CA VAL A 83 -9.08 -8.72 9.80
C VAL A 83 -9.06 -7.91 8.50
N SER A 84 -10.24 -7.56 7.99
CA SER A 84 -10.36 -6.54 6.94
C SER A 84 -10.19 -5.20 7.62
N TYR A 85 -9.18 -4.39 7.31
CA TYR A 85 -9.02 -3.07 7.90
C TYR A 85 -9.72 -2.04 7.01
N GLY A 86 -10.87 -1.56 7.44
CA GLY A 86 -11.60 -0.44 6.86
C GLY A 86 -11.57 0.73 7.85
N TYR A 87 -10.79 1.76 7.56
CA TYR A 87 -10.72 2.92 8.43
C TYR A 87 -12.02 3.74 8.32
N GLY A 88 -12.68 3.97 9.45
CA GLY A 88 -14.05 4.52 9.49
C GLY A 88 -15.17 3.47 9.35
N ASP A 89 -14.82 2.19 9.15
CA ASP A 89 -15.76 1.06 9.19
C ASP A 89 -15.50 0.22 10.45
N ASN A 90 -14.41 -0.56 10.45
CA ASN A 90 -14.05 -1.39 11.58
C ASN A 90 -12.74 -0.98 12.27
N VAL A 91 -12.06 0.06 11.78
CA VAL A 91 -10.91 0.67 12.46
C VAL A 91 -11.20 2.15 12.69
N ASN A 92 -11.46 2.53 13.95
CA ASN A 92 -11.84 3.89 14.32
C ASN A 92 -10.82 4.49 15.28
N TYR A 93 -10.63 5.80 15.17
CA TYR A 93 -9.87 6.59 16.15
C TYR A 93 -10.89 7.35 16.98
N GLU A 94 -11.15 6.89 18.20
CA GLU A 94 -12.20 7.39 19.09
C GLU A 94 -11.56 7.73 20.45
N ASN A 95 -11.78 8.95 20.96
CA ASN A 95 -11.32 9.36 22.29
C ASN A 95 -9.83 9.04 22.55
N GLU A 96 -8.96 9.37 21.59
CA GLU A 96 -7.50 9.09 21.61
C GLU A 96 -7.10 7.59 21.57
N ALA A 97 -8.08 6.69 21.47
CA ALA A 97 -7.90 5.25 21.33
C ALA A 97 -8.13 4.80 19.88
N VAL A 98 -7.46 3.70 19.50
CA VAL A 98 -7.74 2.96 18.27
C VAL A 98 -8.65 1.80 18.62
N VAL A 99 -9.76 1.70 17.91
CA VAL A 99 -10.78 0.67 18.05
C VAL A 99 -10.75 -0.18 16.80
N VAL A 100 -10.52 -1.48 16.92
CA VAL A 100 -10.58 -2.45 15.82
C VAL A 100 -11.68 -3.46 16.11
N ASN A 101 -12.66 -3.60 15.22
CA ASN A 101 -13.84 -4.45 15.41
C ASN A 101 -14.59 -4.19 16.73
N GLY A 102 -14.69 -2.92 17.14
CA GLY A 102 -15.33 -2.53 18.41
C GLY A 102 -14.50 -2.81 19.66
N GLN A 103 -13.28 -3.31 19.54
CA GLN A 103 -12.35 -3.50 20.66
C GLN A 103 -11.27 -2.44 20.67
N VAL A 104 -11.03 -1.82 21.83
CA VAL A 104 -9.89 -0.91 22.01
C VAL A 104 -8.60 -1.70 21.92
N VAL A 105 -7.76 -1.40 20.92
CA VAL A 105 -6.46 -2.05 20.70
C VAL A 105 -5.28 -1.23 21.22
N GLY A 106 -5.52 0.01 21.66
CA GLY A 106 -4.51 0.87 22.28
C GLY A 106 -4.79 2.35 22.07
N SER A 107 -3.86 3.21 22.50
CA SER A 107 -3.89 4.64 22.15
C SER A 107 -3.36 4.86 20.72
N ALA A 108 -3.72 5.97 20.09
CA ALA A 108 -3.21 6.32 18.76
C ALA A 108 -1.65 6.35 18.67
N PRO A 109 -0.92 6.93 19.66
CA PRO A 109 0.53 6.85 19.68
C PRO A 109 1.07 5.42 19.83
N ALA A 110 0.47 4.60 20.69
CA ALA A 110 0.89 3.21 20.88
C ALA A 110 0.65 2.39 19.60
N PHE A 111 -0.48 2.60 18.93
CA PHE A 111 -0.80 1.93 17.67
C PHE A 111 0.18 2.30 16.55
N SER A 112 0.57 3.58 16.48
CA SER A 112 1.58 4.07 15.54
C SER A 112 2.96 3.48 15.84
N GLN A 113 3.34 3.38 17.12
CA GLN A 113 4.60 2.78 17.54
C GLN A 113 4.65 1.28 17.18
N GLN A 114 3.55 0.54 17.36
CA GLN A 114 3.47 -0.86 16.96
C GLN A 114 3.67 -1.04 15.43
N ALA A 115 3.20 -0.09 14.61
CA ALA A 115 3.46 -0.12 13.16
C ALA A 115 4.96 0.07 12.87
N ALA A 116 5.59 1.03 13.55
CA ALA A 116 7.02 1.29 13.44
C ALA A 116 7.86 0.07 13.84
N ASP A 117 7.56 -0.54 14.99
CA ASP A 117 8.27 -1.73 15.49
C ASP A 117 8.14 -2.92 14.53
N LEU A 118 6.94 -3.14 13.97
CA LEU A 118 6.70 -4.19 12.99
C LEU A 118 7.46 -3.94 11.69
N ALA A 119 7.41 -2.72 11.16
CA ALA A 119 8.16 -2.34 9.96
C ALA A 119 9.67 -2.52 10.17
N ASN A 120 10.18 -2.13 11.33
CA ASN A 120 11.60 -2.23 11.68
C ASN A 120 12.05 -3.67 11.91
N THR A 121 11.18 -4.54 12.44
CA THR A 121 11.45 -5.99 12.47
C THR A 121 11.64 -6.52 11.05
N GLY A 122 10.77 -6.12 10.12
CA GLY A 122 10.87 -6.49 8.71
C GLY A 122 12.09 -5.94 7.99
N ARG A 123 12.50 -4.71 8.32
CA ARG A 123 13.73 -4.08 7.84
C ARG A 123 14.97 -4.84 8.30
N ASN A 124 15.05 -5.14 9.60
CA ASN A 124 16.23 -5.74 10.22
C ASN A 124 16.32 -7.25 10.01
N THR A 125 15.27 -7.88 9.49
CA THR A 125 15.31 -9.28 9.10
C THR A 125 15.99 -9.43 7.75
N GLU A 126 17.09 -10.18 7.73
CA GLU A 126 17.80 -10.52 6.51
C GLU A 126 16.96 -11.40 5.59
N THR A 127 17.11 -11.20 4.29
CA THR A 127 16.47 -11.98 3.23
C THR A 127 17.54 -12.57 2.33
N THR A 128 17.27 -13.73 1.76
CA THR A 128 18.22 -14.42 0.88
C THR A 128 17.76 -14.43 -0.57
N PRO A 129 18.66 -14.60 -1.56
CA PRO A 129 18.26 -14.82 -2.95
C PRO A 129 17.45 -16.12 -3.19
N ALA A 130 17.40 -17.01 -2.19
CA ALA A 130 16.58 -18.21 -2.23
C ALA A 130 15.15 -17.95 -1.73
N ASP A 131 14.87 -16.80 -1.11
CA ASP A 131 13.54 -16.46 -0.63
C ASP A 131 12.56 -16.40 -1.81
N GLU A 132 11.40 -17.01 -1.60
CA GLU A 132 10.31 -17.03 -2.57
C GLU A 132 9.31 -15.91 -2.24
N TRP A 133 9.04 -15.06 -3.22
CA TRP A 133 8.23 -13.86 -3.07
C TRP A 133 6.91 -14.00 -3.82
N LEU A 134 5.81 -13.69 -3.14
CA LEU A 134 4.52 -13.49 -3.77
C LEU A 134 4.26 -12.00 -4.00
N PRO A 135 3.75 -11.61 -5.19
CA PRO A 135 3.32 -10.25 -5.44
C PRO A 135 2.04 -9.95 -4.67
N LEU A 136 2.05 -8.86 -3.88
CA LEU A 136 0.84 -8.28 -3.31
C LEU A 136 0.19 -7.29 -4.27
N GLY A 137 1.01 -6.60 -5.06
CA GLY A 137 0.56 -5.80 -6.19
C GLY A 137 1.36 -4.53 -6.40
N VAL A 138 0.90 -3.76 -7.38
CA VAL A 138 1.35 -2.40 -7.65
C VAL A 138 0.18 -1.46 -7.40
N PHE A 139 0.42 -0.42 -6.61
CA PHE A 139 -0.60 0.50 -6.16
C PHE A 139 -0.20 1.94 -6.45
N ALA A 140 -1.15 2.79 -6.83
CA ALA A 140 -1.00 4.24 -6.70
C ALA A 140 -1.34 4.64 -5.26
N LEU A 141 -0.49 5.46 -4.64
CA LEU A 141 -0.73 6.01 -3.31
C LEU A 141 -1.32 7.43 -3.44
N VAL A 142 -2.59 7.60 -3.08
CA VAL A 142 -3.32 8.87 -3.24
C VAL A 142 -4.02 9.30 -1.96
N PRO A 143 -4.11 10.62 -1.67
CA PRO A 143 -4.79 11.11 -0.47
C PRO A 143 -6.32 11.07 -0.59
N SER A 144 -6.86 11.08 -1.81
CA SER A 144 -8.31 11.07 -2.09
C SER A 144 -8.61 10.66 -3.53
N GLU A 145 -9.90 10.49 -3.84
CA GLU A 145 -10.40 10.25 -5.20
C GLU A 145 -10.05 11.37 -6.18
N GLY A 146 -10.07 11.05 -7.48
CA GLY A 146 -9.86 12.00 -8.58
C GLY A 146 -8.42 12.53 -8.71
N GLN A 147 -7.50 12.08 -7.86
CA GLN A 147 -6.09 12.44 -7.94
C GLN A 147 -5.37 11.56 -8.97
N GLN A 148 -4.52 12.18 -9.77
CA GLN A 148 -3.58 11.47 -10.63
C GLN A 148 -2.48 10.83 -9.76
N PRO A 149 -2.06 9.59 -10.07
CA PRO A 149 -0.93 8.97 -9.41
C PRO A 149 0.33 9.83 -9.56
N GLN A 150 0.92 10.24 -8.44
CA GLN A 150 2.29 10.77 -8.39
C GLN A 150 3.24 9.77 -7.74
N LEU A 151 2.69 8.88 -6.92
CA LEU A 151 3.38 7.91 -6.10
C LEU A 151 2.90 6.50 -6.40
N THR A 152 3.82 5.57 -6.57
CA THR A 152 3.51 4.14 -6.63
C THR A 152 4.21 3.35 -5.55
N VAL A 153 3.53 2.28 -5.13
CA VAL A 153 3.99 1.31 -4.15
C VAL A 153 3.88 -0.06 -4.80
N GLN A 154 5.01 -0.72 -5.03
CA GLN A 154 5.07 -2.15 -5.33
C GLN A 154 5.33 -2.90 -4.03
N LEU A 155 4.54 -3.96 -3.76
CA LEU A 155 4.73 -4.80 -2.58
C LEU A 155 4.82 -6.28 -2.93
N ALA A 156 5.72 -6.97 -2.24
CA ALA A 156 5.88 -8.41 -2.26
C ALA A 156 6.07 -8.96 -0.85
N ILE A 157 5.72 -10.24 -0.65
CA ILE A 157 5.80 -10.92 0.64
C ILE A 157 6.53 -12.27 0.52
N ASN A 158 7.45 -12.57 1.44
CA ASN A 158 8.08 -13.89 1.52
C ASN A 158 7.40 -14.82 2.55
N LYS A 159 7.85 -16.07 2.65
CA LYS A 159 7.27 -17.08 3.57
C LYS A 159 7.31 -16.69 5.05
N GLN A 160 8.27 -15.86 5.44
CA GLN A 160 8.41 -15.35 6.81
C GLN A 160 7.50 -14.15 7.09
N GLY A 161 6.76 -13.65 6.09
CA GLY A 161 5.96 -12.45 6.20
C GLY A 161 6.72 -11.15 5.97
N ILE A 162 7.97 -11.22 5.51
CA ILE A 162 8.77 -10.03 5.22
C ILE A 162 8.22 -9.36 3.97
N LEU A 163 8.10 -8.03 4.05
CA LEU A 163 7.73 -7.17 2.94
C LEU A 163 8.99 -6.54 2.33
N ARG A 164 9.02 -6.56 1.01
CA ARG A 164 9.96 -5.81 0.18
C ARG A 164 9.24 -5.22 -1.01
N GLY A 165 9.86 -4.26 -1.66
CA GLY A 165 9.29 -3.61 -2.82
C GLY A 165 9.94 -2.28 -3.12
N ASN A 166 9.23 -1.48 -3.91
CA ASN A 166 9.68 -0.19 -4.39
C ASN A 166 8.61 0.87 -4.12
N TYR A 167 9.06 2.03 -3.65
CA TYR A 167 8.29 3.26 -3.56
C TYR A 167 8.84 4.21 -4.63
N THR A 168 8.02 4.57 -5.61
CA THR A 168 8.47 5.34 -6.77
C THR A 168 7.69 6.63 -6.91
N GLU A 169 8.41 7.75 -6.95
CA GLU A 169 7.88 9.06 -7.34
C GLU A 169 7.92 9.17 -8.86
N LEU A 170 6.75 9.17 -9.49
CA LEU A 170 6.58 9.07 -10.94
C LEU A 170 7.12 10.30 -11.68
N VAL A 171 6.96 11.50 -11.10
CA VAL A 171 7.37 12.76 -11.76
C VAL A 171 8.90 12.91 -11.80
N SER A 172 9.58 12.53 -10.73
CA SER A 172 11.04 12.64 -10.63
C SER A 172 11.77 11.35 -11.00
N ASP A 173 11.04 10.28 -11.31
CA ASP A 173 11.53 8.90 -11.47
C ASP A 173 12.47 8.48 -10.34
N HIS A 174 12.11 8.86 -9.10
CA HIS A 174 12.94 8.57 -7.94
C HIS A 174 12.37 7.36 -7.20
N THR A 175 13.17 6.31 -7.08
CA THR A 175 12.79 5.07 -6.40
C THR A 175 13.54 4.89 -5.09
N GLN A 176 12.81 4.48 -4.06
CA GLN A 176 13.34 4.06 -2.77
C GLN A 176 12.83 2.66 -2.41
N LEU A 177 13.61 1.94 -1.60
CA LEU A 177 13.28 0.59 -1.18
C LEU A 177 12.19 0.57 -0.11
N ILE A 178 11.31 -0.41 -0.17
CA ILE A 178 10.35 -0.70 0.89
C ILE A 178 10.88 -1.82 1.78
N HIS A 179 10.77 -1.61 3.08
CA HIS A 179 11.09 -2.60 4.10
C HIS A 179 9.94 -2.73 5.10
N GLY A 180 9.47 -3.94 5.35
CA GLY A 180 8.39 -4.14 6.30
C GLY A 180 8.11 -5.60 6.61
N MET A 181 7.01 -5.85 7.32
CA MET A 181 6.56 -7.18 7.71
C MET A 181 5.04 -7.22 7.87
N VAL A 182 4.47 -8.41 7.70
CA VAL A 182 3.12 -8.75 8.13
C VAL A 182 3.15 -9.54 9.43
N ASN A 183 2.40 -9.07 10.42
CA ASN A 183 2.23 -9.81 11.67
C ASN A 183 1.37 -11.06 11.42
N LYS A 184 1.89 -12.24 11.76
CA LYS A 184 1.26 -13.54 11.47
C LYS A 184 -0.14 -13.71 12.09
N GLU A 185 -0.36 -13.17 13.28
CA GLU A 185 -1.59 -13.38 14.05
C GLU A 185 -2.68 -12.42 13.61
N THR A 186 -2.34 -11.13 13.50
CA THR A 186 -3.28 -10.04 13.20
C THR A 186 -3.43 -9.75 11.72
N GLN A 187 -2.50 -10.26 10.89
CA GLN A 187 -2.35 -9.97 9.47
C GLN A 187 -2.30 -8.47 9.13
N ARG A 188 -1.85 -7.67 10.09
CA ARG A 188 -1.49 -6.27 9.92
C ARG A 188 -0.15 -6.19 9.19
N ALA A 189 -0.11 -5.45 8.09
CA ALA A 189 1.11 -5.14 7.35
C ALA A 189 1.60 -3.76 7.76
N ALA A 190 2.90 -3.62 8.05
CA ALA A 190 3.53 -2.32 8.24
C ALA A 190 4.88 -2.26 7.52
N TRP A 191 5.18 -1.12 6.92
CA TRP A 191 6.41 -0.91 6.17
C TRP A 191 6.89 0.54 6.25
N THR A 192 8.15 0.75 5.90
CA THR A 192 8.81 2.05 5.77
C THR A 192 9.53 2.14 4.43
N VAL A 193 9.95 3.36 4.07
CA VAL A 193 10.55 3.68 2.77
C VAL A 193 11.96 4.25 2.97
N GLY A 194 12.90 3.77 2.16
CA GLY A 194 14.31 4.15 2.22
C GLY A 194 14.95 3.81 3.57
N ASP A 195 16.08 4.42 3.88
CA ASP A 195 16.84 4.12 5.11
C ASP A 195 16.49 5.05 6.29
N THR A 196 15.79 6.16 6.04
CA THR A 196 15.67 7.27 7.00
C THR A 196 14.59 7.08 8.07
N GLU A 197 13.76 6.03 7.97
CA GLU A 197 12.61 5.79 8.87
C GLU A 197 11.70 7.03 9.03
N ALA A 198 11.64 7.88 7.98
CA ALA A 198 11.00 9.18 8.06
C ALA A 198 9.48 9.09 8.25
N PHE A 199 8.89 7.95 7.92
CA PHE A 199 7.48 7.61 8.11
C PHE A 199 7.26 6.10 8.02
N TYR A 200 6.12 5.66 8.53
CA TYR A 200 5.66 4.27 8.46
C TYR A 200 4.27 4.24 7.85
N MET A 201 4.02 3.23 7.04
CA MET A 201 2.73 2.95 6.43
C MET A 201 2.19 1.63 6.97
N GLU A 202 0.87 1.53 7.09
CA GLU A 202 0.22 0.29 7.48
C GLU A 202 -1.11 0.06 6.77
N ALA A 203 -1.42 -1.22 6.54
CA ALA A 203 -2.68 -1.68 5.97
C ALA A 203 -2.97 -3.13 6.40
N GLY A 204 -4.20 -3.59 6.18
CA GLY A 204 -4.55 -5.00 6.32
C GLY A 204 -4.06 -5.84 5.14
N LEU A 205 -3.47 -7.01 5.40
CA LEU A 205 -3.10 -7.94 4.33
C LEU A 205 -4.30 -8.34 3.47
N LYS A 206 -5.48 -8.50 4.09
CA LYS A 206 -6.73 -8.79 3.36
C LYS A 206 -7.10 -7.67 2.40
N ASN A 207 -6.91 -6.40 2.78
CA ASN A 207 -7.17 -5.27 1.90
C ASN A 207 -6.20 -5.25 0.73
N LEU A 208 -4.90 -5.39 1.00
CA LEU A 208 -3.83 -5.41 -0.01
C LEU A 208 -4.04 -6.51 -1.08
N THR A 209 -4.73 -7.60 -0.72
CA THR A 209 -4.98 -8.73 -1.63
C THR A 209 -6.39 -8.73 -2.23
N ALA A 210 -7.24 -7.77 -1.87
CA ALA A 210 -8.62 -7.65 -2.35
C ALA A 210 -8.83 -6.52 -3.37
N GLY A 211 -7.81 -5.70 -3.62
CA GLY A 211 -7.88 -4.55 -4.53
C GLY A 211 -7.45 -3.28 -3.82
N ASP A 212 -8.23 -2.21 -3.95
CA ASP A 212 -7.93 -0.95 -3.27
C ASP A 212 -7.90 -1.15 -1.76
N ALA A 213 -6.88 -0.59 -1.12
CA ALA A 213 -6.64 -0.74 0.29
C ALA A 213 -6.49 0.62 0.94
N PRO A 214 -7.24 0.91 2.02
CA PRO A 214 -6.96 2.12 2.77
C PRO A 214 -5.65 1.92 3.55
N VAL A 215 -4.87 2.98 3.69
CA VAL A 215 -3.54 2.94 4.31
C VAL A 215 -3.40 4.10 5.29
N LEU A 216 -2.77 3.84 6.43
CA LEU A 216 -2.35 4.91 7.33
C LEU A 216 -0.90 5.28 7.08
N ILE A 217 -0.61 6.55 7.22
CA ILE A 217 0.75 7.09 7.14
C ILE A 217 1.07 7.77 8.47
N HIS A 218 2.03 7.23 9.21
CA HIS A 218 2.51 7.75 10.49
C HIS A 218 3.78 8.56 10.28
N ARG A 219 3.74 9.85 10.62
CA ARG A 219 4.87 10.76 10.49
C ARG A 219 4.84 11.80 11.60
N ARG A 220 5.96 11.93 12.34
CA ARG A 220 6.15 12.99 13.36
C ARG A 220 4.97 13.13 14.34
N GLY A 221 4.47 11.99 14.84
CA GLY A 221 3.36 11.93 15.79
C GLY A 221 1.98 12.24 15.20
N ARG A 222 1.87 12.35 13.87
CA ARG A 222 0.60 12.49 13.15
C ARG A 222 0.32 11.24 12.33
N THR A 223 -0.97 10.94 12.17
CA THR A 223 -1.46 9.86 11.33
C THR A 223 -2.36 10.46 10.25
N GLU A 224 -2.03 10.19 8.99
CA GLU A 224 -2.84 10.54 7.82
C GLU A 224 -3.50 9.28 7.26
N ARG A 225 -4.64 9.46 6.58
CA ARG A 225 -5.36 8.38 5.90
C ARG A 225 -5.29 8.61 4.40
N TRP A 226 -4.85 7.62 3.67
CA TRP A 226 -4.68 7.63 2.22
C TRP A 226 -5.26 6.33 1.65
N VAL A 227 -5.21 6.16 0.33
CA VAL A 227 -5.63 4.93 -0.35
C VAL A 227 -4.52 4.43 -1.26
N LEU A 228 -4.29 3.12 -1.22
CA LEU A 228 -3.54 2.35 -2.20
C LEU A 228 -4.53 1.85 -3.25
N VAL A 229 -4.54 2.50 -4.41
CA VAL A 229 -5.39 2.12 -5.54
C VAL A 229 -4.66 1.07 -6.36
N THR A 230 -5.23 -0.12 -6.52
CA THR A 230 -4.59 -1.17 -7.33
C THR A 230 -4.48 -0.73 -8.78
N LEU A 231 -3.26 -0.77 -9.32
CA LEU A 231 -2.99 -0.43 -10.71
C LEU A 231 -3.01 -1.71 -11.57
N PRO A 232 -3.70 -1.68 -12.72
CA PRO A 232 -3.66 -2.81 -13.64
C PRO A 232 -2.26 -2.93 -14.26
N GLN A 233 -1.92 -4.14 -14.73
CA GLN A 233 -0.77 -4.29 -15.63
C GLN A 233 -0.99 -3.36 -16.84
N PRO A 234 0.00 -2.53 -17.19
CA PRO A 234 -0.12 -1.72 -18.39
C PRO A 234 -0.27 -2.61 -19.62
N GLN A 235 -1.23 -2.27 -20.50
CA GLN A 235 -1.34 -2.95 -21.78
C GLN A 235 -0.12 -2.58 -22.63
N SER A 236 0.65 -3.58 -23.08
CA SER A 236 1.62 -3.37 -24.15
C SER A 236 0.85 -2.85 -25.37
N GLY A 237 1.12 -1.61 -25.79
CA GLY A 237 0.29 -0.89 -26.75
C GLY A 237 -0.07 -1.69 -28.00
N SER A 238 -1.34 -2.08 -28.10
CA SER A 238 -1.97 -2.49 -29.35
C SER A 238 -2.85 -1.34 -29.84
N ASN A 239 -2.27 -0.54 -30.75
CA ASN A 239 -2.86 -0.12 -32.03
C ASN A 239 -2.20 1.19 -32.53
N ALA A 240 -1.28 1.04 -33.49
CA ALA A 240 -1.24 2.00 -34.58
C ALA A 240 -2.56 1.86 -35.36
N PRO A 241 -3.22 2.95 -35.79
CA PRO A 241 -4.29 2.83 -36.76
C PRO A 241 -3.65 2.42 -38.08
N ASP A 242 -3.92 1.18 -38.52
CA ASP A 242 -3.69 0.78 -39.90
C ASP A 242 -4.57 1.69 -40.76
N GLY A 243 -3.92 2.65 -41.44
CA GLY A 243 -4.56 3.62 -42.29
C GLY A 243 -5.21 2.93 -43.48
N THR A 244 -6.50 2.61 -43.36
CA THR A 244 -7.36 2.36 -44.51
C THR A 244 -7.79 3.71 -45.08
N GLY A 245 -6.87 4.34 -45.81
CA GLY A 245 -7.10 5.56 -46.59
C GLY A 245 -7.04 5.26 -48.09
N THR A 246 -8.21 5.19 -48.69
CA THR A 246 -8.53 5.02 -50.11
C THR A 246 -7.67 5.87 -51.07
N GLY A 247 -7.03 5.22 -52.04
CA GLY A 247 -6.51 5.86 -53.25
C GLY A 247 -7.58 5.93 -54.32
N ASN A 248 -7.85 7.16 -54.77
CA ASN A 248 -8.75 7.55 -55.86
C ASN A 248 -8.15 7.24 -57.24
#